data_AF-A0AAJ5RWA0-F1
#
_entry.id   AF-A0AAJ5RWA0-F1
#
_cell.length_a   1.000
_cell.length_b   1.000
_cell.length_c   1.000
_cell.angle_alpha   90.00
_cell.angle_beta   90.00
_cell.angle_gamma   90.00
#
_symmetry.space_group_name_H-M   'P 1'
#
loop_
_entity.id
_entity.type
_entity.pdbx_description
1 polymer ?
#
loop_
_entity_poly.entity_id
_entity_poly.type
_entity_poly.pdbx_seq_one_letter_code
_entity_poly.pdbx_strand_id
1 'polypeptide(L)'
;MNLKPYRALTEKEYVNLLNGYREHLITIEKWTEFRSNHSTLRLPSSKTLIDSFGNWNNVKSAFGLNRETIKRMKMAEYIEILKPHIAYIQTQWIWEEYRKQHAELKLPNLETIIRYFGSWNSMKQTMGLEVIRLTNLVALSPAEYIEKLQPYKELLKTQGVWDEHRRQHPELKLPSMQTLCGHFGSKKKLEQAFGIAKTIQQERDEYVDLLLPYQRYLRTTACWNEYRQQHPDLNLPHSRTLENCFDGWTNLKLAMGFDVKRRRKNKSKKDTYMVLLQSHKDHLVTVRGWDEYRKNHPELELPSSQVLRKVFGGWNSLKLILEVKVKNKGFENLGIKEYLQPHKNHLKTVRSWDDYRRLNPNLKLPSSQTLRKYYKSWTNVKDLFE
;
A
#
# COMPACT_ATOMS: atom_id res chain seq x y z
N MET A 1 16.21 -62.47 2.60
CA MET A 1 15.70 -61.63 1.49
C MET A 1 16.33 -60.25 1.60
N ASN A 2 17.12 -59.84 0.60
CA ASN A 2 17.72 -58.50 0.53
C ASN A 2 16.62 -57.47 0.25
N LEU A 3 16.14 -56.79 1.29
CA LEU A 3 15.16 -55.71 1.16
C LEU A 3 15.87 -54.49 0.57
N LYS A 4 15.42 -54.02 -0.61
CA LYS A 4 15.86 -52.75 -1.18
C LYS A 4 15.64 -51.62 -0.14
N PRO A 5 16.56 -50.66 -0.02
CA PRO A 5 16.33 -49.49 0.84
C PRO A 5 15.12 -48.70 0.32
N TYR A 6 14.27 -48.22 1.23
CA TYR A 6 13.02 -47.51 0.90
C TYR A 6 13.20 -46.36 -0.12
N ARG A 7 14.33 -45.67 -0.09
CA ARG A 7 14.66 -44.60 -1.05
C ARG A 7 14.79 -45.06 -2.51
N ALA A 8 14.88 -46.37 -2.75
CA ALA A 8 14.98 -46.96 -4.08
C ALA A 8 13.69 -47.66 -4.53
N LEU A 9 12.60 -47.59 -3.74
CA LEU A 9 11.30 -48.11 -4.13
C LEU A 9 10.54 -47.09 -4.98
N THR A 10 9.91 -47.60 -6.04
CA THR A 10 8.95 -46.87 -6.87
C THR A 10 7.61 -46.72 -6.16
N GLU A 11 6.79 -45.75 -6.59
CA GLU A 11 5.44 -45.53 -6.04
C GLU A 11 4.55 -46.79 -6.10
N LYS A 12 4.66 -47.60 -7.16
CA LYS A 12 3.93 -48.87 -7.30
C LYS A 12 4.40 -49.93 -6.29
N GLU A 13 5.70 -49.99 -6.01
CA GLU A 13 6.26 -50.90 -5.00
C GLU A 13 5.80 -50.50 -3.59
N TYR A 14 5.67 -49.19 -3.30
CA TYR A 14 5.07 -48.70 -2.06
C TYR A 14 3.60 -49.07 -1.93
N VAL A 15 2.82 -48.92 -3.00
CA VAL A 15 1.40 -49.29 -2.99
C VAL A 15 1.23 -50.76 -2.64
N ASN A 16 1.99 -51.65 -3.29
CA ASN A 16 1.91 -53.08 -3.01
C ASN A 16 2.35 -53.44 -1.59
N LEU A 17 3.40 -52.82 -1.06
CA LEU A 17 3.89 -53.07 0.28
C LEU A 17 2.90 -52.63 1.37
N LEU A 18 2.25 -51.48 1.16
CA LEU A 18 1.45 -50.82 2.20
C LEU A 18 -0.06 -51.00 2.04
N ASN A 19 -0.52 -51.68 0.99
CA ASN A 19 -1.95 -51.91 0.74
C ASN A 19 -2.65 -52.61 1.93
N GLY A 20 -1.94 -53.53 2.60
CA GLY A 20 -2.44 -54.23 3.79
C GLY A 20 -2.58 -53.35 5.04
N TYR A 21 -2.01 -52.15 5.03
CA TYR A 21 -2.03 -51.20 6.16
C TYR A 21 -2.73 -49.88 5.81
N ARG A 22 -3.51 -49.87 4.73
CA ARG A 22 -4.16 -48.67 4.18
C ARG A 22 -4.98 -47.89 5.23
N GLU A 23 -5.58 -48.57 6.20
CA GLU A 23 -6.44 -47.98 7.24
C GLU A 23 -5.67 -47.07 8.21
N HIS A 24 -4.35 -47.23 8.31
CA HIS A 24 -3.50 -46.39 9.15
C HIS A 24 -2.90 -45.20 8.39
N LEU A 25 -3.04 -45.14 7.06
CA LEU A 25 -2.52 -44.06 6.21
C LEU A 25 -3.45 -42.84 6.11
N ILE A 26 -4.49 -42.76 6.96
CA ILE A 26 -5.50 -41.69 6.95
C ILE A 26 -4.89 -40.33 7.32
N THR A 27 -4.05 -40.27 8.36
CA THR A 27 -3.32 -39.06 8.78
C THR A 27 -1.86 -39.37 9.07
N ILE A 28 -1.01 -38.34 9.08
CA ILE A 28 0.42 -38.48 9.39
C ILE A 28 0.60 -39.02 10.81
N GLU A 29 -0.22 -38.54 11.74
CA GLU A 29 -0.20 -38.90 13.16
C GLU A 29 -0.56 -40.38 13.34
N LYS A 30 -1.68 -40.82 12.74
CA LYS A 30 -2.12 -42.22 12.79
C LYS A 30 -1.10 -43.18 12.20
N TRP A 31 -0.47 -42.80 11.08
CA TRP A 31 0.58 -43.62 10.48
C TRP A 31 1.83 -43.69 11.36
N THR A 32 2.21 -42.56 11.95
CA THR A 32 3.41 -42.47 12.80
C THR A 32 3.22 -43.22 14.10
N GLU A 33 2.03 -43.19 14.69
CA GLU A 33 1.65 -43.96 15.86
C GLU A 33 1.64 -45.47 15.55
N PHE A 34 0.97 -45.87 14.47
CA PHE A 34 0.93 -47.27 14.03
C PHE A 34 2.34 -47.85 13.81
N ARG A 35 3.20 -47.10 13.11
CA ARG A 35 4.60 -47.49 12.87
C ARG A 35 5.39 -47.63 14.17
N SER A 36 5.19 -46.71 15.12
CA SER A 36 5.88 -46.74 16.42
C SER A 36 5.46 -47.97 17.24
N ASN A 37 4.17 -48.31 17.21
CA ASN A 37 3.62 -49.48 17.89
C ASN A 37 3.97 -50.82 17.20
N HIS A 38 4.37 -50.77 15.92
CA HIS A 38 4.74 -51.95 15.13
C HIS A 38 6.14 -51.81 14.52
N SER A 39 7.11 -51.45 15.36
CA SER A 39 8.51 -51.21 14.96
C SER A 39 9.20 -52.44 14.34
N THR A 40 8.70 -53.65 14.61
CA THR A 40 9.17 -54.92 14.04
C THR A 40 8.84 -55.09 12.56
N LEU A 41 7.81 -54.40 12.04
CA LEU A 41 7.38 -54.48 10.64
C LEU A 41 8.27 -53.68 9.66
N ARG A 42 9.28 -52.96 10.19
CA ARG A 42 10.24 -52.13 9.42
C ARG A 42 9.61 -51.16 8.42
N LEU A 43 8.38 -50.68 8.66
CA LEU A 43 7.62 -49.84 7.72
C LEU A 43 8.27 -48.47 7.44
N PRO A 44 8.04 -47.87 6.24
CA PRO A 44 8.61 -46.58 5.87
C PRO A 44 8.07 -45.43 6.75
N SER A 45 8.92 -44.44 6.99
CA SER A 45 8.51 -43.28 7.78
C SER A 45 7.52 -42.39 7.01
N SER A 46 6.72 -41.60 7.73
CA SER A 46 5.84 -40.58 7.13
C SER A 46 6.63 -39.62 6.24
N LYS A 47 7.84 -39.23 6.68
CA LYS A 47 8.77 -38.43 5.88
C LYS A 47 9.21 -39.15 4.59
N THR A 48 9.55 -40.43 4.68
CA THR A 48 9.94 -41.24 3.51
C THR A 48 8.83 -41.35 2.47
N LEU A 49 7.58 -41.48 2.91
CA LEU A 49 6.41 -41.49 2.03
C LEU A 49 6.17 -40.10 1.41
N ILE A 50 6.31 -39.02 2.16
CA ILE A 50 6.19 -37.66 1.65
C ILE A 50 7.29 -37.37 0.62
N ASP A 51 8.54 -37.76 0.90
CA ASP A 51 9.67 -37.56 -0.01
C ASP A 51 9.46 -38.33 -1.33
N SER A 52 8.77 -39.49 -1.28
CA SER A 52 8.53 -40.35 -2.45
C SER A 52 7.33 -39.90 -3.28
N PHE A 53 6.24 -39.46 -2.65
CA PHE A 53 4.97 -39.08 -3.32
C PHE A 53 4.76 -37.54 -3.40
N GLY A 54 5.72 -36.75 -2.91
CA GLY A 54 5.71 -35.29 -2.85
C GLY A 54 4.93 -34.71 -1.66
N ASN A 55 3.72 -35.20 -1.38
CA ASN A 55 2.92 -34.75 -0.23
C ASN A 55 1.95 -35.84 0.27
N TRP A 56 1.42 -35.67 1.48
CA TRP A 56 0.54 -36.68 2.12
C TRP A 56 -0.81 -36.87 1.43
N ASN A 57 -1.30 -35.88 0.66
CA ASN A 57 -2.52 -36.02 -0.13
C ASN A 57 -2.28 -36.89 -1.37
N ASN A 58 -1.10 -36.82 -1.97
CA ASN A 58 -0.68 -37.70 -3.05
C ASN A 58 -0.49 -39.14 -2.55
N VAL A 59 0.07 -39.33 -1.35
CA VAL A 59 0.10 -40.64 -0.67
C VAL A 59 -1.33 -41.18 -0.58
N LYS A 60 -2.26 -40.43 0.03
CA LYS A 60 -3.67 -40.84 0.12
C LYS A 60 -4.29 -41.15 -1.25
N SER A 61 -4.00 -40.35 -2.28
CA SER A 61 -4.46 -40.58 -3.64
C SER A 61 -3.98 -41.90 -4.21
N ALA A 62 -2.70 -42.22 -4.04
CA ALA A 62 -2.09 -43.44 -4.54
C ALA A 62 -2.67 -44.71 -3.90
N PHE A 63 -3.16 -44.62 -2.66
CA PHE A 63 -3.83 -45.71 -1.94
C PHE A 63 -5.35 -45.72 -2.09
N GLY A 64 -5.92 -44.87 -2.96
CA GLY A 64 -7.37 -44.75 -3.10
C GLY A 64 -8.07 -44.19 -1.85
N LEU A 65 -7.32 -43.65 -0.88
CA LEU A 65 -7.80 -43.02 0.35
C LEU A 65 -8.22 -41.56 0.13
N ASN A 66 -8.48 -41.20 -1.14
CA ASN A 66 -8.97 -39.89 -1.51
C ASN A 66 -10.37 -39.72 -0.96
N ARG A 67 -10.46 -39.10 0.22
CA ARG A 67 -11.68 -38.60 0.89
C ARG A 67 -12.92 -39.25 0.28
N GLU A 68 -13.11 -40.54 0.52
CA GLU A 68 -14.46 -41.09 0.54
C GLU A 68 -15.17 -40.23 1.56
N THR A 69 -16.00 -39.32 1.04
CA THR A 69 -17.12 -38.74 1.75
C THR A 69 -16.86 -38.54 3.25
N ILE A 70 -16.22 -37.42 3.62
CA ILE A 70 -16.85 -36.66 4.71
C ILE A 70 -18.30 -36.62 4.25
N LYS A 71 -19.19 -37.32 4.95
CA LYS A 71 -20.62 -37.33 4.68
C LYS A 71 -20.97 -35.86 4.50
N ARG A 72 -21.01 -35.41 3.24
CA ARG A 72 -21.24 -34.02 2.88
C ARG A 72 -22.73 -33.94 3.09
N MET A 73 -23.08 -33.67 4.33
CA MET A 73 -24.42 -33.33 4.74
C MET A 73 -24.87 -32.29 3.73
N LYS A 74 -25.79 -32.68 2.85
CA LYS A 74 -26.17 -31.83 1.71
C LYS A 74 -26.75 -30.54 2.28
N MET A 75 -26.72 -29.44 1.52
CA MET A 75 -27.33 -28.17 1.95
C MET A 75 -28.74 -28.37 2.52
N ALA A 76 -29.50 -29.32 1.96
CA ALA A 76 -30.82 -29.77 2.44
C ALA A 76 -30.82 -30.35 3.87
N GLU A 77 -29.82 -31.15 4.25
CA GLU A 77 -29.73 -31.71 5.60
C GLU A 77 -29.43 -30.64 6.65
N TYR A 78 -28.64 -29.61 6.29
CA TYR A 78 -28.46 -28.45 7.18
C TYR A 78 -29.73 -27.62 7.32
N ILE A 79 -30.54 -27.49 6.26
CA ILE A 79 -31.84 -26.82 6.36
C ILE A 79 -32.74 -27.55 7.35
N GLU A 80 -32.80 -28.89 7.31
CA GLU A 80 -33.60 -29.68 8.26
C GLU A 80 -33.10 -29.55 9.71
N ILE A 81 -31.79 -29.45 9.94
CA ILE A 81 -31.24 -29.18 11.28
C ILE A 81 -31.57 -27.76 11.75
N LEU A 82 -31.55 -26.78 10.86
CA LEU A 82 -31.77 -25.37 11.20
C LEU A 82 -33.26 -25.02 11.37
N LYS A 83 -34.16 -25.76 10.69
CA LYS A 83 -35.60 -25.48 10.63
C LYS A 83 -36.30 -25.44 12.00
N PRO A 84 -36.05 -26.35 12.95
CA PRO A 84 -36.64 -26.28 14.30
C PRO A 84 -36.18 -25.06 15.10
N HIS A 85 -35.04 -24.47 14.74
CA HIS A 85 -34.40 -23.37 15.48
C HIS A 85 -34.52 -22.02 14.75
N ILE A 86 -35.40 -21.92 13.75
CA ILE A 86 -35.62 -20.71 12.93
C ILE A 86 -35.81 -19.45 13.79
N ALA A 87 -36.50 -19.55 14.93
CA ALA A 87 -36.75 -18.43 15.83
C ALA A 87 -35.47 -17.72 16.32
N TYR A 88 -34.33 -18.43 16.35
CA TYR A 88 -33.03 -17.93 16.79
C TYR A 88 -32.12 -17.52 15.61
N ILE A 89 -32.56 -17.74 14.36
CA ILE A 89 -31.85 -17.34 13.13
C ILE A 89 -32.16 -15.88 12.79
N GLN A 90 -32.04 -15.00 13.78
CA GLN A 90 -32.30 -13.56 13.63
C GLN A 90 -31.03 -12.80 13.23
N THR A 91 -29.99 -12.90 14.05
CA THR A 91 -28.67 -12.32 13.77
C THR A 91 -27.60 -13.38 13.99
N GLN A 92 -26.42 -13.17 13.39
CA GLN A 92 -25.27 -14.07 13.57
C GLN A 92 -24.89 -14.22 15.05
N TRP A 93 -25.02 -13.12 15.82
CA TRP A 93 -24.72 -13.11 17.25
C TRP A 93 -25.73 -13.90 18.06
N ILE A 94 -27.05 -13.68 17.85
CA ILE A 94 -28.10 -14.44 18.56
C ILE A 94 -27.96 -15.93 18.30
N TRP A 95 -27.64 -16.31 17.06
CA TRP A 95 -27.41 -17.72 16.69
C TRP A 95 -26.20 -18.33 17.39
N GLU A 96 -25.08 -17.61 17.44
CA GLU A 96 -23.87 -18.10 18.11
C GLU A 96 -24.05 -18.21 19.63
N GLU A 97 -24.77 -17.28 20.23
CA GLU A 97 -25.10 -17.34 21.65
C GLU A 97 -26.02 -18.53 21.95
N TYR A 98 -27.07 -18.72 21.16
CA TYR A 98 -27.97 -19.88 21.25
C TYR A 98 -27.21 -21.21 21.10
N ARG A 99 -26.33 -21.33 20.10
CA ARG A 99 -25.50 -22.52 19.89
C ARG A 99 -24.59 -22.83 21.08
N LYS A 100 -24.01 -21.82 21.72
CA LYS A 100 -23.14 -22.01 22.89
C LYS A 100 -23.93 -22.49 24.10
N GLN A 101 -25.12 -21.93 24.30
CA GLN A 101 -26.03 -22.33 25.38
C GLN A 101 -26.59 -23.74 25.17
N HIS A 102 -26.68 -24.18 23.92
CA HIS A 102 -27.20 -25.48 23.51
C HIS A 102 -26.14 -26.34 22.80
N ALA A 103 -24.97 -26.49 23.43
CA ALA A 103 -23.84 -27.24 22.86
C ALA A 103 -24.17 -28.73 22.60
N GLU A 104 -25.11 -29.29 23.36
CA GLU A 104 -25.64 -30.65 23.23
C GLU A 104 -26.32 -30.92 21.90
N LEU A 105 -26.91 -29.90 21.29
CA LEU A 105 -27.66 -30.01 20.03
C LEU A 105 -26.75 -30.11 18.79
N LYS A 106 -25.42 -29.96 18.96
CA LYS A 106 -24.41 -30.04 17.89
C LYS A 106 -24.75 -29.18 16.66
N LEU A 107 -25.32 -28.00 16.90
CA LEU A 107 -25.75 -27.07 15.84
C LEU A 107 -24.55 -26.51 15.05
N PRO A 108 -24.73 -26.21 13.75
CA PRO A 108 -23.66 -25.68 12.92
C PRO A 108 -23.21 -24.29 13.38
N ASN A 109 -21.89 -24.08 13.43
CA ASN A 109 -21.31 -22.77 13.69
C ASN A 109 -21.40 -21.85 12.46
N LEU A 110 -21.15 -20.55 12.65
CA LEU A 110 -21.17 -19.56 11.57
C LEU A 110 -20.27 -19.94 10.41
N GLU A 111 -19.06 -20.44 10.68
CA GLU A 111 -18.12 -20.84 9.63
C GLU A 111 -18.70 -21.98 8.77
N THR A 112 -19.39 -22.94 9.39
CA THR A 112 -20.07 -24.04 8.70
C THR A 112 -21.23 -23.50 7.88
N ILE A 113 -22.04 -22.60 8.43
CA ILE A 113 -23.16 -21.97 7.70
C ILE A 113 -22.63 -21.18 6.49
N ILE A 114 -21.60 -20.36 6.66
CA ILE A 114 -20.99 -19.58 5.57
C ILE A 114 -20.39 -20.48 4.51
N ARG A 115 -19.70 -21.56 4.91
CA ARG A 115 -19.08 -22.51 3.98
C ARG A 115 -20.10 -23.23 3.10
N TYR A 116 -21.29 -23.57 3.62
CA TYR A 116 -22.30 -24.31 2.87
C TYR A 116 -23.29 -23.43 2.12
N PHE A 117 -23.67 -22.28 2.67
CA PHE A 117 -24.65 -21.38 2.08
C PHE A 117 -24.01 -20.15 1.41
N GLY A 118 -22.70 -20.00 1.48
CA GLY A 118 -21.93 -18.86 0.98
C GLY A 118 -21.99 -17.63 1.90
N SER A 119 -23.17 -17.28 2.42
CA SER A 119 -23.34 -16.19 3.36
C SER A 119 -24.53 -16.41 4.30
N TRP A 120 -24.57 -15.69 5.43
CA TRP A 120 -25.69 -15.70 6.38
C TRP A 120 -27.01 -15.27 5.72
N ASN A 121 -26.95 -14.27 4.82
CA ASN A 121 -28.12 -13.80 4.09
C ASN A 121 -28.57 -14.79 3.02
N SER A 122 -27.64 -15.46 2.35
CA SER A 122 -27.94 -16.54 1.40
C SER A 122 -28.60 -17.74 2.09
N MET A 123 -28.16 -18.09 3.30
CA MET A 123 -28.84 -19.09 4.14
C MET A 123 -30.28 -18.68 4.45
N LYS A 124 -30.50 -17.44 4.91
CA LYS A 124 -31.86 -16.91 5.17
C LYS A 124 -32.75 -16.96 3.93
N GLN A 125 -32.23 -16.54 2.77
CA GLN A 125 -32.94 -16.64 1.48
C GLN A 125 -33.36 -18.07 1.18
N THR A 126 -32.43 -19.01 1.35
CA THR A 126 -32.65 -20.42 1.07
C THR A 126 -33.72 -21.02 2.00
N MET A 127 -33.80 -20.53 3.24
CA MET A 127 -34.79 -20.96 4.24
C MET A 127 -36.11 -20.18 4.18
N GLY A 128 -36.29 -19.29 3.20
CA GLY A 128 -37.48 -18.44 3.08
C GLY A 128 -37.63 -17.42 4.22
N LEU A 129 -36.57 -17.14 4.96
CA LEU A 129 -36.57 -16.18 6.05
C LEU A 129 -36.38 -14.76 5.51
N GLU A 130 -36.95 -13.79 6.22
CA GLU A 130 -36.69 -12.38 5.92
C GLU A 130 -35.18 -12.10 6.01
N VAL A 131 -34.62 -11.83 4.84
CA VAL A 131 -33.28 -11.31 4.72
C VAL A 131 -33.38 -9.86 5.12
N ILE A 132 -32.61 -9.47 6.13
CA ILE A 132 -32.31 -8.07 6.35
C ILE A 132 -31.41 -7.64 5.18
N ARG A 133 -32.04 -7.40 4.02
CA ARG A 133 -31.45 -6.57 3.00
C ARG A 133 -31.49 -5.18 3.63
N LEU A 134 -30.34 -4.59 3.90
CA LEU A 134 -30.23 -3.17 4.28
C LEU A 134 -30.64 -2.25 3.09
N THR A 135 -31.60 -2.66 2.27
CA THR A 135 -31.87 -2.11 0.94
C THR A 135 -32.62 -0.80 0.95
N ASN A 136 -33.30 -0.43 2.03
CA ASN A 136 -34.12 0.78 2.01
C ASN A 136 -33.31 2.05 2.32
N LEU A 137 -32.13 1.92 2.94
CA LEU A 137 -31.23 3.06 3.19
C LEU A 137 -29.99 3.01 2.31
N VAL A 138 -29.40 1.84 2.03
CA VAL A 138 -28.20 1.71 1.17
C VAL A 138 -28.45 2.17 -0.27
N ALA A 139 -29.71 2.25 -0.72
CA ALA A 139 -30.06 2.77 -2.04
C ALA A 139 -30.32 4.29 -2.07
N LEU A 140 -30.30 4.97 -0.91
CA LEU A 140 -30.56 6.39 -0.86
C LEU A 140 -29.38 7.21 -1.38
N SER A 141 -29.70 8.29 -2.06
CA SER A 141 -28.75 9.33 -2.41
C SER A 141 -28.21 10.02 -1.15
N PRO A 142 -27.01 10.63 -1.22
CA PRO A 142 -26.46 11.42 -0.12
C PRO A 142 -27.42 12.51 0.40
N ALA A 143 -28.27 13.08 -0.46
CA ALA A 143 -29.24 14.11 -0.07
C ALA A 143 -30.38 13.54 0.81
N GLU A 144 -30.92 12.38 0.44
CA GLU A 144 -31.96 11.71 1.22
C GLU A 144 -31.44 11.20 2.57
N TYR A 145 -30.14 10.86 2.64
CA TYR A 145 -29.48 10.56 3.91
C TYR A 145 -29.41 11.78 4.82
N ILE A 146 -29.09 12.96 4.27
CA ILE A 146 -29.04 14.20 5.05
C ILE A 146 -30.41 14.48 5.64
N GLU A 147 -31.48 14.46 4.84
CA GLU A 147 -32.84 14.72 5.31
C GLU A 147 -33.26 13.79 6.46
N LYS A 148 -33.07 12.48 6.29
CA LYS A 148 -33.53 11.48 7.28
C LYS A 148 -32.69 11.46 8.55
N LEU A 149 -31.39 11.73 8.45
CA LEU A 149 -30.46 11.59 9.57
C LEU A 149 -30.15 12.94 10.26
N GLN A 150 -30.66 14.05 9.73
CA GLN A 150 -30.48 15.38 10.31
C GLN A 150 -30.87 15.48 11.80
N PRO A 151 -31.98 14.88 12.27
CA PRO A 151 -32.34 14.91 13.68
C PRO A 151 -31.30 14.25 14.60
N TYR A 152 -30.51 13.32 14.04
CA TYR A 152 -29.52 12.52 14.76
C TYR A 152 -28.08 13.01 14.54
N LYS A 153 -27.89 14.21 13.97
CA LYS A 153 -26.56 14.75 13.63
C LYS A 153 -25.57 14.73 14.80
N GLU A 154 -26.03 14.96 16.03
CA GLU A 154 -25.17 14.98 17.21
C GLU A 154 -24.59 13.59 17.53
N LEU A 155 -25.30 12.52 17.18
CA LEU A 155 -24.89 11.14 17.38
C LEU A 155 -23.86 10.68 16.34
N LEU A 156 -23.81 11.34 15.18
CA LEU A 156 -22.86 11.07 14.10
C LEU A 156 -21.43 11.56 14.40
N LYS A 157 -21.22 12.30 15.50
CA LYS A 157 -19.90 12.82 15.92
C LYS A 157 -18.85 11.72 16.12
N THR A 158 -19.24 10.57 16.66
CA THR A 158 -18.32 9.44 16.86
C THR A 158 -18.93 8.16 16.35
N GLN A 159 -18.09 7.28 15.80
CA GLN A 159 -18.53 5.97 15.32
C GLN A 159 -19.15 5.15 16.45
N GLY A 160 -18.53 5.17 17.63
CA GLY A 160 -19.02 4.42 18.80
C GLY A 160 -20.43 4.84 19.22
N VAL A 161 -20.68 6.16 19.35
CA VAL A 161 -21.99 6.68 19.76
C VAL A 161 -23.08 6.38 18.72
N TRP A 162 -22.77 6.55 17.43
CA TRP A 162 -23.71 6.22 16.36
C TRP A 162 -24.05 4.73 16.30
N ASP A 163 -23.03 3.87 16.28
CA ASP A 163 -23.23 2.44 16.14
C ASP A 163 -23.84 1.82 17.41
N GLU A 164 -23.67 2.44 18.58
CA GLU A 164 -24.38 2.13 19.84
C GLU A 164 -25.86 2.53 19.75
N HIS A 165 -26.17 3.76 19.36
CA HIS A 165 -27.55 4.21 19.21
C HIS A 165 -28.33 3.35 18.20
N ARG A 166 -27.71 3.01 17.07
CA ARG A 166 -28.28 2.07 16.10
C ARG A 166 -28.54 0.68 16.71
N ARG A 167 -27.68 0.20 17.62
CA ARG A 167 -27.86 -1.10 18.30
C ARG A 167 -28.99 -1.05 19.33
N GLN A 168 -29.15 0.08 20.01
CA GLN A 168 -30.21 0.31 21.00
C GLN A 168 -31.57 0.56 20.34
N HIS A 169 -31.58 1.02 19.09
CA HIS A 169 -32.78 1.35 18.33
C HIS A 169 -32.88 0.58 16.99
N PRO A 170 -33.00 -0.77 17.02
CA PRO A 170 -33.10 -1.58 15.81
C PRO A 170 -34.34 -1.27 14.96
N GLU A 171 -35.41 -0.72 15.56
CA GLU A 171 -36.66 -0.32 14.92
C GLU A 171 -36.48 0.83 13.91
N LEU A 172 -35.49 1.70 14.13
CA LEU A 172 -35.21 2.84 13.26
C LEU A 172 -34.49 2.43 11.96
N LYS A 173 -34.05 1.17 11.88
CA LYS A 173 -33.37 0.57 10.71
C LYS A 173 -32.19 1.42 10.20
N LEU A 174 -31.48 2.13 11.09
CA LEU A 174 -30.39 3.05 10.74
C LEU A 174 -29.18 2.35 10.11
N PRO A 175 -28.47 2.98 9.15
CA PRO A 175 -27.28 2.42 8.54
C PRO A 175 -26.10 2.39 9.53
N SER A 176 -25.13 1.50 9.31
CA SER A 176 -23.88 1.54 10.08
C SER A 176 -23.06 2.79 9.75
N MET A 177 -22.19 3.23 10.67
CA MET A 177 -21.24 4.32 10.38
C MET A 177 -20.36 3.99 9.17
N GLN A 178 -19.99 2.72 9.00
CA GLN A 178 -19.19 2.25 7.86
C GLN A 178 -19.96 2.39 6.54
N THR A 179 -21.27 2.11 6.55
CA THR A 179 -22.16 2.29 5.39
C THR A 179 -22.25 3.76 5.03
N LEU A 180 -22.49 4.64 6.01
CA LEU A 180 -22.52 6.09 5.80
C LEU A 180 -21.19 6.62 5.23
N CYS A 181 -20.06 6.20 5.80
CA CYS A 181 -18.74 6.58 5.29
C CYS A 181 -18.51 6.06 3.86
N GLY A 182 -19.05 4.89 3.50
CA GLY A 182 -19.01 4.37 2.13
C GLY A 182 -19.76 5.25 1.14
N HIS A 183 -20.95 5.73 1.50
CA HIS A 183 -21.77 6.60 0.65
C HIS A 183 -21.21 8.03 0.49
N PHE A 184 -20.72 8.61 1.58
CA PHE A 184 -20.16 9.97 1.59
C PHE A 184 -18.65 9.99 1.26
N GLY A 185 -18.04 8.83 1.10
CA GLY A 185 -16.63 8.61 0.79
C GLY A 185 -15.67 8.68 1.98
N SER A 186 -15.96 9.49 3.01
CA SER A 186 -15.20 9.51 4.26
C SER A 186 -16.01 10.11 5.42
N LYS A 187 -15.60 9.80 6.66
CA LYS A 187 -16.20 10.40 7.87
C LYS A 187 -16.15 11.92 7.85
N LYS A 188 -15.03 12.50 7.38
CA LYS A 188 -14.89 13.96 7.26
C LYS A 188 -15.89 14.57 6.28
N LYS A 189 -16.13 13.92 5.14
CA LYS A 189 -17.12 14.37 4.15
C LYS A 189 -18.56 14.19 4.65
N LEU A 190 -18.81 13.11 5.40
CA LEU A 190 -20.08 12.90 6.11
C LEU A 190 -20.31 14.04 7.12
N GLU A 191 -19.36 14.31 8.01
CA GLU A 191 -19.46 15.39 8.99
C GLU A 191 -19.64 16.77 8.35
N GLN A 192 -18.99 17.03 7.20
CA GLN A 192 -19.21 18.24 6.41
C GLN A 192 -20.62 18.33 5.84
N ALA A 193 -21.15 17.22 5.30
CA ALA A 193 -22.50 17.16 4.74
C ALA A 193 -23.60 17.38 5.79
N PHE A 194 -23.37 16.96 7.04
CA PHE A 194 -24.29 17.14 8.16
C PHE A 194 -24.02 18.43 8.97
N GLY A 195 -23.05 19.25 8.57
CA GLY A 195 -22.65 20.46 9.31
C GLY A 195 -22.14 20.19 10.73
N ILE A 196 -21.63 18.98 10.99
CA ILE A 196 -21.07 18.54 12.26
C ILE A 196 -19.58 18.87 12.33
N ALA A 197 -18.88 18.76 11.18
CA ALA A 197 -17.50 19.17 11.10
C ALA A 197 -17.45 20.68 11.28
N LYS A 198 -16.70 21.14 12.30
CA LYS A 198 -16.22 22.52 12.30
C LYS A 198 -15.53 22.73 10.96
N THR A 199 -15.89 23.82 10.29
CA THR A 199 -15.15 24.18 9.07
C THR A 199 -13.68 24.35 9.45
N ILE A 200 -12.76 24.02 8.54
CA ILE A 200 -11.31 24.23 8.76
C ILE A 200 -11.05 25.69 9.20
N GLN A 201 -11.88 26.63 8.75
CA GLN A 201 -11.83 28.02 9.18
C GLN A 201 -12.23 28.20 10.65
N GLN A 202 -13.33 27.63 11.11
CA GLN A 202 -13.73 27.69 12.54
C GLN A 202 -12.69 27.08 13.48
N GLU A 203 -12.09 25.94 13.11
CA GLU A 203 -10.99 25.35 13.90
C GLU A 203 -9.77 26.26 13.95
N ARG A 204 -9.45 26.93 12.83
CA ARG A 204 -8.36 27.91 12.77
C ARG A 204 -8.65 29.13 13.63
N ASP A 205 -9.86 29.66 13.58
CA ASP A 205 -10.25 30.86 14.33
C ASP A 205 -10.18 30.59 15.85
N GLU A 206 -10.65 29.44 16.32
CA GLU A 206 -10.52 29.03 17.73
C GLU A 206 -9.05 28.90 18.18
N TYR A 207 -8.17 28.36 17.32
CA TYR A 207 -6.75 28.33 17.63
C TYR A 207 -6.13 29.73 17.61
N VAL A 208 -6.56 30.63 16.73
CA VAL A 208 -6.08 32.02 16.74
C VAL A 208 -6.46 32.70 18.04
N ASP A 209 -7.70 32.56 18.50
CA ASP A 209 -8.18 33.14 19.75
C ASP A 209 -7.45 32.57 20.97
N LEU A 210 -7.27 31.24 21.03
CA LEU A 210 -6.53 30.58 22.11
C LEU A 210 -5.06 31.03 22.17
N LEU A 211 -4.44 31.23 21.01
CA LEU A 211 -3.02 31.55 20.89
C LEU A 211 -2.71 33.04 21.01
N LEU A 212 -3.71 33.92 20.85
CA LEU A 212 -3.56 35.37 20.87
C LEU A 212 -2.81 35.88 22.12
N PRO A 213 -3.13 35.43 23.35
CA PRO A 213 -2.43 35.88 24.56
C PRO A 213 -0.95 35.46 24.61
N TYR A 214 -0.59 34.41 23.87
CA TYR A 214 0.72 33.77 23.89
C TYR A 214 1.53 34.03 22.62
N GLN A 215 1.07 34.96 21.78
CA GLN A 215 1.66 35.28 20.48
C GLN A 215 3.18 35.47 20.57
N ARG A 216 3.70 36.14 21.61
CA ARG A 216 5.14 36.36 21.83
C ARG A 216 6.02 35.09 21.85
N TYR A 217 5.45 33.94 22.17
CA TYR A 217 6.14 32.64 22.26
C TYR A 217 6.09 31.83 20.96
N LEU A 218 5.26 32.22 19.97
CA LEU A 218 5.14 31.59 18.64
C LEU A 218 6.30 31.94 17.69
N ARG A 219 7.51 32.15 18.22
CA ARG A 219 8.70 32.52 17.42
C ARG A 219 9.17 31.37 16.55
N THR A 220 9.34 30.19 17.12
CA THR A 220 9.71 28.95 16.43
C THR A 220 8.89 27.80 17.00
N THR A 221 8.81 26.69 16.26
CA THR A 221 8.16 25.47 16.74
C THR A 221 8.81 24.95 18.02
N ALA A 222 10.14 25.08 18.14
CA ALA A 222 10.89 24.73 19.34
C ALA A 222 10.52 25.61 20.54
N CYS A 223 10.55 26.94 20.38
CA CYS A 223 10.17 27.88 21.45
C CYS A 223 8.73 27.67 21.92
N TRP A 224 7.82 27.35 21.00
CA TRP A 224 6.42 27.06 21.33
C TRP A 224 6.28 25.76 22.13
N ASN A 225 6.96 24.69 21.70
CA ASN A 225 6.91 23.41 22.41
C ASN A 225 7.54 23.52 23.81
N GLU A 226 8.63 24.28 23.93
CA GLU A 226 9.29 24.55 25.22
C GLU A 226 8.37 25.33 26.15
N TYR A 227 7.72 26.38 25.66
CA TYR A 227 6.73 27.14 26.44
C TYR A 227 5.55 26.26 26.89
N ARG A 228 5.02 25.42 26.00
CA ARG A 228 3.98 24.43 26.34
C ARG A 228 4.45 23.44 27.42
N GLN A 229 5.70 22.99 27.37
CA GLN A 229 6.25 22.07 28.37
C GLN A 229 6.39 22.73 29.74
N GLN A 230 6.70 24.03 29.78
CA GLN A 230 6.80 24.82 31.01
C GLN A 230 5.43 25.16 31.61
N HIS A 231 4.35 25.08 30.82
CA HIS A 231 2.98 25.41 31.23
C HIS A 231 1.97 24.31 30.83
N PRO A 232 2.06 23.11 31.43
CA PRO A 232 1.16 22.00 31.12
C PRO A 232 -0.30 22.26 31.53
N ASP A 233 -0.52 23.16 32.48
CA ASP A 233 -1.81 23.61 33.00
C ASP A 233 -2.65 24.37 31.97
N LEU A 234 -2.01 25.02 30.99
CA LEU A 234 -2.70 25.80 29.96
C LEU A 234 -3.29 24.96 28.81
N ASN A 235 -3.10 23.63 28.83
CA ASN A 235 -3.57 22.68 27.81
C ASN A 235 -3.33 23.14 26.36
N LEU A 236 -2.16 23.75 26.10
CA LEU A 236 -1.85 24.34 24.81
C LEU A 236 -1.57 23.25 23.74
N PRO A 237 -2.00 23.47 22.48
CA PRO A 237 -1.78 22.52 21.40
C PRO A 237 -0.29 22.39 21.06
N HIS A 238 0.15 21.18 20.73
CA HIS A 238 1.51 20.93 20.28
C HIS A 238 1.77 21.62 18.91
N SER A 239 3.00 22.05 18.63
CA SER A 239 3.34 22.69 17.34
C SER A 239 2.88 21.90 16.12
N ARG A 240 3.08 20.58 16.14
CA ARG A 240 2.61 19.67 15.07
C ARG A 240 1.10 19.72 14.83
N THR A 241 0.29 19.88 15.88
CA THR A 241 -1.17 20.05 15.76
C THR A 241 -1.50 21.35 15.05
N LEU A 242 -0.80 22.43 15.39
CA LEU A 242 -0.95 23.73 14.75
C LEU A 242 -0.45 23.73 13.30
N GLU A 243 0.69 23.09 13.01
CA GLU A 243 1.20 22.96 11.65
C GLU A 243 0.23 22.20 10.75
N ASN A 244 -0.38 21.13 11.25
CA ASN A 244 -1.38 20.37 10.50
C ASN A 244 -2.67 21.17 10.27
N CYS A 245 -3.11 21.98 11.24
CA CYS A 245 -4.33 22.78 11.12
C CYS A 245 -4.18 23.95 10.12
N PHE A 246 -3.02 24.60 10.12
CA PHE A 246 -2.76 25.80 9.30
C PHE A 246 -2.00 25.53 8.00
N ASP A 247 -1.73 24.27 7.66
CA ASP A 247 -0.89 23.87 6.52
C ASP A 247 0.53 24.46 6.60
N GLY A 248 1.08 24.51 7.82
CA GLY A 248 2.45 24.92 8.11
C GLY A 248 2.56 26.13 9.05
N TRP A 249 3.68 26.18 9.78
CA TRP A 249 3.97 27.20 10.79
C TRP A 249 3.99 28.63 10.24
N THR A 250 4.34 28.80 8.96
CA THR A 250 4.32 30.12 8.30
C THR A 250 2.91 30.65 8.12
N ASN A 251 1.95 29.79 7.77
CA ASN A 251 0.56 30.18 7.59
C ASN A 251 -0.12 30.48 8.92
N LEU A 252 0.20 29.72 9.97
CA LEU A 252 -0.17 30.06 11.35
C LEU A 252 0.30 31.48 11.71
N LYS A 253 1.56 31.79 11.46
CA LYS A 253 2.10 33.14 11.74
C LYS A 253 1.39 34.24 10.94
N LEU A 254 1.07 34.00 9.67
CA LEU A 254 0.28 34.95 8.88
C LEU A 254 -1.13 35.13 9.46
N ALA A 255 -1.79 34.05 9.87
CA ALA A 255 -3.11 34.09 10.52
C ALA A 255 -3.07 34.84 11.86
N MET A 256 -1.98 34.69 12.61
CA MET A 256 -1.72 35.40 13.87
C MET A 256 -1.22 36.85 13.67
N GLY A 257 -1.29 37.40 12.46
CA GLY A 257 -0.92 38.79 12.17
C GLY A 257 0.58 39.11 12.27
N PHE A 258 1.46 38.11 12.30
CA PHE A 258 2.90 38.38 12.20
C PHE A 258 3.24 38.89 10.82
N ASP A 259 4.10 39.92 10.76
CA ASP A 259 4.83 40.26 9.54
C ASP A 259 5.86 39.17 9.26
N VAL A 260 5.37 38.06 8.70
CA VAL A 260 6.26 37.09 8.09
C VAL A 260 6.69 37.73 6.79
N LYS A 261 7.90 38.32 6.80
CA LYS A 261 8.65 38.52 5.57
C LYS A 261 8.67 37.17 4.87
N ARG A 262 7.74 36.97 3.94
CA ARG A 262 7.77 35.83 3.04
C ARG A 262 9.19 35.91 2.50
N ARG A 263 10.02 34.91 2.79
CA ARG A 263 11.08 34.59 1.85
C ARG A 263 10.29 34.38 0.57
N ARG A 264 10.23 35.41 -0.29
CA ARG A 264 9.74 35.28 -1.66
C ARG A 264 10.34 33.95 -2.08
N LYS A 265 9.50 32.99 -2.50
CA LYS A 265 10.00 31.86 -3.27
C LYS A 265 10.94 32.51 -4.25
N ASN A 266 12.25 32.34 -4.05
CA ASN A 266 13.23 33.02 -4.88
C ASN A 266 12.83 32.59 -6.27
N LYS A 267 12.45 33.56 -7.12
CA LYS A 267 12.63 33.44 -8.57
C LYS A 267 13.92 32.66 -8.72
N SER A 268 13.84 31.43 -9.24
CA SER A 268 14.84 30.39 -8.99
C SER A 268 16.21 31.04 -9.12
N LYS A 269 17.15 30.88 -8.18
CA LYS A 269 18.49 31.50 -8.33
C LYS A 269 19.04 31.24 -9.75
N LYS A 270 18.64 30.11 -10.33
CA LYS A 270 18.74 29.75 -11.73
C LYS A 270 18.24 30.86 -12.69
N ASP A 271 16.99 31.30 -12.63
CA ASP A 271 16.39 32.32 -13.52
C ASP A 271 17.08 33.68 -13.39
N THR A 272 17.45 34.10 -12.17
CA THR A 272 18.20 35.34 -11.96
C THR A 272 19.58 35.26 -12.60
N TYR A 273 20.28 34.14 -12.41
CA TYR A 273 21.56 33.91 -13.08
C TYR A 273 21.40 33.69 -14.59
N MET A 274 20.28 33.15 -15.08
CA MET A 274 20.05 32.97 -16.52
C MET A 274 20.05 34.30 -17.26
N VAL A 275 19.33 35.30 -16.75
CA VAL A 275 19.27 36.64 -17.37
C VAL A 275 20.66 37.28 -17.38
N LEU A 276 21.38 37.19 -16.25
CA LEU A 276 22.70 37.78 -16.09
C LEU A 276 23.76 37.08 -16.96
N LEU A 277 23.73 35.74 -17.05
CA LEU A 277 24.70 34.98 -17.83
C LEU A 277 24.46 35.07 -19.34
N GLN A 278 23.23 35.34 -19.79
CA GLN A 278 22.91 35.44 -21.21
C GLN A 278 23.73 36.54 -21.91
N SER A 279 23.94 37.68 -21.25
CA SER A 279 24.70 38.82 -21.76
C SER A 279 26.21 38.60 -21.79
N HIS A 280 26.72 37.58 -21.07
CA HIS A 280 28.15 37.30 -20.93
C HIS A 280 28.52 35.87 -21.35
N LYS A 281 27.63 35.21 -22.11
CA LYS A 281 27.74 33.79 -22.46
C LYS A 281 29.02 33.45 -23.24
N ASP A 282 29.56 34.42 -23.98
CA ASP A 282 30.77 34.25 -24.79
C ASP A 282 32.04 34.05 -23.94
N HIS A 283 32.01 34.47 -22.66
CA HIS A 283 33.10 34.26 -21.71
C HIS A 283 32.97 32.94 -20.92
N LEU A 284 31.87 32.20 -21.06
CA LEU A 284 31.66 30.88 -20.45
C LEU A 284 32.41 29.75 -21.20
N VAL A 285 33.64 30.01 -21.65
CA VAL A 285 34.45 29.04 -22.41
C VAL A 285 35.11 28.01 -21.49
N THR A 286 35.70 28.44 -20.38
CA THR A 286 36.31 27.53 -19.39
C THR A 286 36.02 28.03 -17.97
N VAL A 287 36.09 27.13 -17.00
CA VAL A 287 35.93 27.49 -15.58
C VAL A 287 36.91 28.60 -15.18
N ARG A 288 38.17 28.47 -15.61
CA ARG A 288 39.22 29.46 -15.33
C ARG A 288 38.97 30.78 -16.05
N GLY A 289 38.65 30.74 -17.35
CA GLY A 289 38.38 31.94 -18.13
C GLY A 289 37.17 32.72 -17.62
N TRP A 290 36.13 32.04 -17.13
CA TRP A 290 34.99 32.70 -16.48
C TRP A 290 35.38 33.37 -15.16
N ASP A 291 36.15 32.68 -14.31
CA ASP A 291 36.57 33.25 -13.03
C ASP A 291 37.56 34.41 -13.21
N GLU A 292 38.38 34.40 -14.27
CA GLU A 292 39.23 35.53 -14.68
C GLU A 292 38.40 36.71 -15.20
N TYR A 293 37.43 36.45 -16.07
CA TYR A 293 36.49 37.47 -16.55
C TYR A 293 35.75 38.15 -15.39
N ARG A 294 35.22 37.35 -14.45
CA ARG A 294 34.59 37.85 -13.22
C ARG A 294 35.53 38.70 -12.36
N LYS A 295 36.82 38.34 -12.26
CA LYS A 295 37.80 39.11 -11.48
C LYS A 295 38.14 40.44 -12.13
N ASN A 296 38.18 40.48 -13.46
CA ASN A 296 38.48 41.69 -14.22
C ASN A 296 37.25 42.63 -14.35
N HIS A 297 36.06 42.14 -13.99
CA HIS A 297 34.80 42.88 -14.03
C HIS A 297 34.02 42.80 -12.71
N PRO A 298 34.58 43.29 -11.58
CA PRO A 298 33.91 43.24 -10.27
C PRO A 298 32.59 44.03 -10.22
N GLU A 299 32.42 45.04 -11.07
CA GLU A 299 31.23 45.88 -11.21
C GLU A 299 29.98 45.13 -11.70
N LEU A 300 30.17 43.99 -12.36
CA LEU A 300 29.08 43.19 -12.93
C LEU A 300 28.48 42.18 -11.92
N GLU A 301 29.01 42.11 -10.70
CA GLU A 301 28.57 41.20 -9.62
C GLU A 301 28.35 39.74 -10.07
N LEU A 302 29.17 39.26 -11.01
CA LEU A 302 28.98 37.94 -11.62
C LEU A 302 29.22 36.81 -10.60
N PRO A 303 28.41 35.73 -10.63
CA PRO A 303 28.60 34.58 -9.75
C PRO A 303 29.88 33.80 -10.09
N SER A 304 30.56 33.27 -9.08
CA SER A 304 31.73 32.41 -9.30
C SER A 304 31.37 31.11 -10.00
N SER A 305 32.35 30.51 -10.68
CA SER A 305 32.16 29.23 -11.36
C SER A 305 31.66 28.11 -10.42
N GLN A 306 32.05 28.14 -9.14
CA GLN A 306 31.60 27.19 -8.12
C GLN A 306 30.12 27.36 -7.79
N VAL A 307 29.65 28.61 -7.66
CA VAL A 307 28.23 28.92 -7.43
C VAL A 307 27.41 28.45 -8.63
N LEU A 308 27.87 28.74 -9.84
CA LEU A 308 27.20 28.31 -11.07
C LEU A 308 27.12 26.79 -11.19
N ARG A 309 28.21 26.06 -10.90
CA ARG A 309 28.19 24.58 -10.90
C ARG A 309 27.19 24.02 -9.90
N LYS A 310 27.07 24.62 -8.71
CA LYS A 310 26.13 24.19 -7.67
C LYS A 310 24.68 24.44 -8.06
N VAL A 311 24.38 25.57 -8.70
CA VAL A 311 23.02 25.95 -9.10
C VAL A 311 22.55 25.19 -10.34
N PHE A 312 23.44 24.96 -11.31
CA PHE A 312 23.08 24.39 -12.61
C PHE A 312 23.45 22.90 -12.75
N GLY A 313 23.92 22.25 -11.68
CA GLY A 313 24.22 20.81 -11.67
C GLY A 313 25.44 20.43 -12.51
N GLY A 314 26.35 21.37 -12.75
CA GLY A 314 27.59 21.15 -13.51
C GLY A 314 27.92 22.25 -14.52
N TRP A 315 29.20 22.34 -14.90
CA TRP A 315 29.69 23.36 -15.85
C TRP A 315 29.22 23.10 -17.28
N ASN A 316 29.20 21.83 -17.71
CA ASN A 316 28.67 21.47 -19.02
C ASN A 316 27.15 21.64 -19.05
N SER A 317 26.43 21.27 -17.99
CA SER A 317 24.99 21.50 -17.84
C SER A 317 24.63 22.98 -17.98
N LEU A 318 25.42 23.88 -17.39
CA LEU A 318 25.27 25.32 -17.56
C LEU A 318 25.42 25.75 -19.03
N LYS A 319 26.50 25.33 -19.69
CA LYS A 319 26.75 25.67 -21.10
C LYS A 319 25.65 25.18 -22.02
N LEU A 320 25.10 23.99 -21.75
CA LEU A 320 23.97 23.44 -22.49
C LEU A 320 22.72 24.32 -22.37
N ILE A 321 22.44 24.79 -21.15
CA ILE A 321 21.30 25.66 -20.87
C ILE A 321 21.45 27.04 -21.54
N LEU A 322 22.68 27.51 -21.73
CA LEU A 322 23.00 28.81 -22.35
C LEU A 322 23.40 28.70 -23.83
N GLU A 323 23.24 27.53 -24.44
CA GLU A 323 23.58 27.24 -25.84
C GLU A 323 25.04 27.57 -26.20
N VAL A 324 25.95 27.51 -25.23
CA VAL A 324 27.39 27.76 -25.42
C VAL A 324 28.06 26.47 -25.88
N LYS A 325 28.90 26.56 -26.93
CA LYS A 325 29.62 25.42 -27.50
C LYS A 325 30.41 24.65 -26.43
N VAL A 326 30.00 23.41 -26.18
CA VAL A 326 30.69 22.49 -25.26
C VAL A 326 31.71 21.68 -26.05
N LYS A 327 33.02 21.85 -25.76
CA LYS A 327 34.02 20.88 -26.19
C LYS A 327 33.91 19.64 -25.29
N ASN A 328 32.99 18.73 -25.59
CA ASN A 328 32.87 17.47 -24.85
C ASN A 328 33.79 16.43 -25.48
N LYS A 329 34.73 15.89 -24.70
CA LYS A 329 35.49 14.66 -25.04
C LYS A 329 34.63 13.38 -24.91
N GLY A 330 33.33 13.46 -25.15
CA GLY A 330 32.42 12.32 -24.99
C GLY A 330 31.02 12.68 -25.43
N PHE A 331 30.61 12.08 -26.55
CA PHE A 331 29.26 12.02 -27.12
C PHE A 331 28.46 13.32 -26.97
N GLU A 332 28.68 14.20 -27.94
CA GLU A 332 27.87 15.38 -28.21
C GLU A 332 26.38 15.02 -28.29
N ASN A 333 25.54 15.95 -27.85
CA ASN A 333 24.08 15.85 -27.83
C ASN A 333 23.50 15.46 -29.19
N LEU A 334 23.32 14.17 -29.40
CA LEU A 334 22.29 13.65 -30.29
C LEU A 334 21.32 12.93 -29.39
N GLY A 335 20.02 12.94 -29.72
CA GLY A 335 19.07 12.05 -29.07
C GLY A 335 19.65 10.63 -29.16
N ILE A 336 20.23 10.15 -28.06
CA ILE A 336 20.93 8.85 -28.04
C ILE A 336 19.95 7.76 -28.48
N LYS A 337 18.65 7.97 -28.23
CA LYS A 337 17.56 7.17 -28.79
C LYS A 337 17.55 7.16 -30.32
N GLU A 338 17.52 8.33 -30.97
CA GLU A 338 17.53 8.45 -32.45
C GLU A 338 18.81 7.89 -33.07
N TYR A 339 19.95 8.07 -32.41
CA TYR A 339 21.24 7.58 -32.89
C TYR A 339 21.41 6.06 -32.74
N LEU A 340 20.81 5.47 -31.70
CA LEU A 340 20.80 4.03 -31.48
C LEU A 340 19.67 3.31 -32.24
N GLN A 341 18.63 4.03 -32.68
CA GLN A 341 17.45 3.49 -33.37
C GLN A 341 17.79 2.60 -34.58
N PRO A 342 18.71 2.98 -35.49
CA PRO A 342 19.07 2.14 -36.65
C PRO A 342 19.80 0.85 -36.25
N HIS A 343 20.36 0.81 -35.05
CA HIS A 343 21.21 -0.27 -34.55
C HIS A 343 20.55 -1.06 -33.41
N LYS A 344 19.25 -0.82 -33.15
CA LYS A 344 18.50 -1.42 -32.04
C LYS A 344 18.56 -2.95 -32.00
N ASN A 345 18.65 -3.59 -33.16
CA ASN A 345 18.72 -5.05 -33.30
C ASN A 345 19.99 -5.65 -32.65
N HIS A 346 21.02 -4.84 -32.40
CA HIS A 346 22.27 -5.25 -31.77
C HIS A 346 22.34 -4.93 -30.26
N LEU A 347 21.31 -4.26 -29.70
CA LEU A 347 21.19 -3.94 -28.26
C LEU A 347 20.68 -5.12 -27.39
N LYS A 348 20.60 -6.33 -27.96
CA LYS A 348 20.08 -7.53 -27.28
C LYS A 348 20.84 -7.89 -26.01
N THR A 349 22.17 -7.78 -26.03
CA THR A 349 23.03 -8.00 -24.86
C THR A 349 24.19 -7.01 -24.88
N VAL A 350 24.77 -6.75 -23.71
CA VAL A 350 25.99 -5.92 -23.58
C VAL A 350 27.09 -6.42 -24.51
N ARG A 351 27.27 -7.74 -24.56
CA ARG A 351 28.28 -8.40 -25.39
C ARG A 351 28.01 -8.20 -26.88
N SER A 352 26.78 -8.45 -27.31
CA SER A 352 26.34 -8.21 -28.70
C SER A 352 26.58 -6.76 -29.14
N TRP A 353 26.29 -5.79 -28.26
CA TRP A 353 26.49 -4.37 -28.56
C TRP A 353 27.96 -4.01 -28.67
N ASP A 354 28.78 -4.47 -27.72
CA ASP A 354 30.21 -4.18 -27.72
C ASP A 354 30.95 -4.89 -28.87
N ASP A 355 30.49 -6.08 -29.27
CA ASP A 355 31.01 -6.80 -30.44
C ASP A 355 30.62 -6.05 -31.73
N TYR A 356 29.37 -5.61 -31.87
CA TYR A 356 28.91 -4.79 -33.00
C TYR A 356 29.68 -3.47 -33.10
N ARG A 357 29.93 -2.78 -31.97
CA ARG A 357 30.78 -1.59 -31.93
C ARG A 357 32.21 -1.87 -32.40
N ARG A 358 32.81 -2.99 -31.95
CA ARG A 358 34.17 -3.37 -32.32
C ARG A 358 34.30 -3.69 -33.80
N LEU A 359 33.27 -4.30 -34.40
CA LEU A 359 33.22 -4.58 -35.84
C LEU A 359 32.96 -3.33 -36.69
N ASN A 360 32.45 -2.25 -36.10
CA ASN A 360 32.08 -1.02 -36.81
C ASN A 360 32.72 0.22 -36.18
N PRO A 361 34.06 0.35 -36.20
CA PRO A 361 34.77 1.47 -35.57
C PRO A 361 34.41 2.83 -36.19
N ASN A 362 34.05 2.85 -37.47
CA ASN A 362 33.69 4.07 -38.21
C ASN A 362 32.38 4.70 -37.73
N LEU A 363 31.48 3.92 -37.13
CA LEU A 363 30.18 4.39 -36.65
C LEU A 363 30.29 5.18 -35.33
N LYS A 364 31.48 5.23 -34.71
CA LYS A 364 31.74 5.97 -33.45
C LYS A 364 30.64 5.73 -32.40
N LEU A 365 30.19 4.48 -32.22
CA LEU A 365 29.10 4.14 -31.31
C LEU A 365 29.54 4.18 -29.84
N PRO A 366 28.66 4.55 -28.89
CA PRO A 366 29.00 4.60 -27.48
C PRO A 366 29.24 3.21 -26.91
N SER A 367 30.17 3.10 -25.96
CA SER A 367 30.41 1.82 -25.30
C SER A 367 29.24 1.39 -24.42
N SER A 368 29.10 0.09 -24.19
CA SER A 368 28.09 -0.40 -23.24
C SER A 368 28.22 0.21 -21.84
N GLN A 369 29.46 0.48 -21.40
CA GLN A 369 29.76 1.17 -20.15
C GLN A 369 29.27 2.63 -20.17
N THR A 370 29.44 3.31 -21.30
CA THR A 370 28.95 4.68 -21.52
C THR A 370 27.42 4.72 -21.44
N LEU A 371 26.74 3.78 -22.11
CA LEU A 371 25.28 3.67 -22.11
C LEU A 371 24.74 3.36 -20.70
N ARG A 372 25.37 2.45 -19.97
CA ARG A 372 25.01 2.14 -18.57
C ARG A 372 25.17 3.33 -17.63
N LYS A 373 26.22 4.14 -17.79
CA LYS A 373 26.40 5.36 -16.98
C LYS A 373 25.29 6.38 -17.24
N TYR A 374 24.83 6.50 -18.48
CA TYR A 374 23.81 7.46 -18.87
C TYR A 374 22.40 7.03 -18.44
N TYR A 375 22.03 5.76 -18.69
CA TYR A 375 20.69 5.22 -18.41
C TYR A 375 20.58 4.47 -17.09
N LYS A 376 21.63 4.50 -16.25
CA LYS A 376 21.76 3.82 -14.95
C LYS A 376 21.82 2.29 -15.00
N SER A 377 21.20 1.64 -15.98
CA SER A 377 21.22 0.19 -16.15
C SER A 377 21.15 -0.19 -17.63
N TRP A 378 21.49 -1.45 -17.96
CA TRP A 378 21.34 -1.97 -19.34
C TRP A 378 19.89 -2.31 -19.67
N THR A 379 19.08 -2.65 -18.67
CA THR A 379 17.64 -2.86 -18.84
C THR A 379 16.98 -1.59 -19.33
N ASN A 380 17.26 -0.45 -18.68
CA ASN A 380 16.73 0.85 -19.09
C ASN A 380 17.16 1.27 -20.51
N VAL A 381 18.26 0.73 -21.05
CA VAL A 381 18.69 0.97 -22.44
C VAL A 381 17.85 0.15 -23.43
N LYS A 382 17.46 -1.06 -23.05
CA LYS A 382 16.57 -1.91 -23.86
C LYS A 382 15.15 -1.35 -23.88
N ASP A 383 14.66 -0.94 -22.73
CA ASP A 383 13.32 -0.36 -22.54
C ASP A 383 13.10 0.94 -23.35
N LEU A 384 14.16 1.52 -23.94
CA LEU A 384 14.02 2.65 -24.86
C LEU A 384 13.41 2.26 -26.22
N PHE A 385 13.49 0.97 -26.59
CA PHE A 385 13.19 0.44 -27.92
C PHE A 385 12.23 -0.76 -27.93
N GLU A 386 11.78 -1.20 -26.76
CA GLU A 386 10.57 -2.03 -26.56
C GLU A 386 9.34 -1.11 -26.59
#